data_AF-A0A1K1SVC9-F1
#
_entry.id   AF-A0A1K1SVC9-F1
#
_cell.length_a   1.000
_cell.length_b   1.000
_cell.length_c   1.000
_cell.angle_alpha   90.00
_cell.angle_beta   90.00
_cell.angle_gamma   90.00
#
_symmetry.space_group_name_H-M   'P 1'
#
loop_
_entity.id
_entity.type
_entity.pdbx_description
1 polymer ?
#
loop_
_entity_poly.entity_id
_entity_poly.type
_entity_poly.pdbx_seq_one_letter_code
_entity_poly.pdbx_strand_id
1 'polypeptide(L)'
;MRIEDLCQLCGTPRTDTVYVLAPVEQVSTMVEMYGGAVCSLRCARLTAAVCPHYTTAGSPIAIYAVPRHERVDLVGCDLDNDDEYDIDGLDPICVVTTAQAL
;
A
#
# COMPACT_ATOMS: atom_id res chain seq x y z
N MET A 1 -9.13 10.42 -19.61
CA MET A 1 -8.22 11.37 -18.94
C MET A 1 -8.07 10.86 -17.52
N ARG A 2 -6.98 10.18 -17.18
CA ARG A 2 -6.79 9.68 -15.80
C ARG A 2 -6.75 10.91 -14.89
N ILE A 3 -7.62 10.89 -13.89
CA ILE A 3 -7.63 11.82 -12.76
C ILE A 3 -6.21 11.87 -12.21
N GLU A 4 -5.75 13.05 -11.78
CA GLU A 4 -4.41 13.27 -11.25
C GLU A 4 -3.98 12.10 -10.34
N ASP A 5 -2.74 11.62 -10.50
CA ASP A 5 -2.20 10.47 -9.78
C ASP A 5 -1.93 10.84 -8.30
N LEU A 6 -3.02 11.01 -7.55
CA LEU A 6 -3.02 11.50 -6.18
C LEU A 6 -3.00 10.34 -5.19
N CYS A 7 -2.32 10.57 -4.08
CA CYS A 7 -2.40 9.73 -2.89
C CYS A 7 -3.83 9.75 -2.35
N GLN A 8 -4.47 8.60 -2.24
CA GLN A 8 -5.85 8.52 -1.77
C GLN A 8 -6.06 9.01 -0.34
N LEU A 9 -5.02 8.99 0.49
CA LEU A 9 -5.13 9.40 1.88
C LEU A 9 -5.09 10.92 2.06
N CYS A 10 -4.26 11.63 1.29
CA CYS A 10 -3.99 13.05 1.51
C CYS A 10 -4.19 13.94 0.28
N GLY A 11 -4.52 13.38 -0.88
CA GLY A 11 -4.71 14.12 -2.13
C GLY A 11 -3.44 14.75 -2.72
N THR A 12 -2.26 14.47 -2.16
CA THR A 12 -0.99 14.97 -2.72
C THR A 12 -0.57 14.11 -3.92
N PRO A 13 0.00 14.69 -4.99
CA PRO A 13 0.56 13.92 -6.10
C PRO A 13 1.58 12.88 -5.63
N ARG A 14 1.53 11.68 -6.22
CA ARG A 14 2.54 10.65 -5.98
C ARG A 14 3.84 11.02 -6.70
N THR A 15 4.96 10.83 -6.01
CA THR A 15 6.32 11.10 -6.51
C THR A 15 6.96 9.83 -7.06
N ASP A 16 8.23 9.90 -7.47
CA ASP A 16 8.98 8.74 -7.99
C ASP A 16 9.10 7.56 -7.01
N THR A 17 8.88 7.80 -5.72
CA THR A 17 8.75 6.76 -4.70
C THR A 17 7.35 6.77 -4.11
N VAL A 18 6.78 5.58 -3.96
CA VAL A 18 5.50 5.33 -3.29
C VAL A 18 5.69 4.28 -2.20
N TYR A 19 4.70 4.17 -1.32
CA TYR A 19 4.74 3.31 -0.16
C TYR A 19 3.63 2.28 -0.23
N VAL A 20 4.04 1.01 -0.15
CA VAL A 20 3.17 -0.16 -0.25
C VAL A 20 3.13 -0.89 1.08
N LEU A 21 2.01 -1.56 1.35
CA LEU A 21 1.73 -2.20 2.62
C LEU A 21 1.41 -3.66 2.39
N ALA A 22 2.05 -4.55 3.14
CA ALA A 22 1.77 -5.97 3.10
C ALA A 22 1.84 -6.58 4.52
N PRO A 23 0.94 -7.52 4.86
CA PRO A 23 1.13 -8.42 6.00
C PRO A 23 2.52 -9.07 5.99
N VAL A 24 3.22 -9.08 7.13
CA VAL A 24 4.56 -9.70 7.24
C VAL A 24 4.52 -11.20 6.92
N GLU A 25 3.40 -11.87 7.21
CA GLU A 25 3.22 -13.30 6.96
C GLU A 25 2.68 -13.62 5.55
N GLN A 26 2.60 -12.61 4.66
CA GLN A 26 2.16 -12.81 3.30
C GLN A 26 3.17 -13.70 2.52
N VAL A 27 2.65 -14.73 1.85
CA VAL A 27 3.46 -15.68 1.05
C VAL A 27 3.78 -15.13 -0.36
N SER A 28 2.99 -14.17 -0.84
CA SER A 28 3.17 -13.54 -2.16
C SER A 28 4.12 -12.34 -2.07
N THR A 29 5.10 -12.28 -2.98
CA THR A 29 5.96 -11.10 -3.21
C THR A 29 5.29 -10.02 -4.04
N MET A 30 4.16 -10.33 -4.69
CA MET A 30 3.33 -9.34 -5.37
C MET A 30 2.29 -8.79 -4.40
N VAL A 31 2.25 -7.46 -4.28
CA VAL A 31 1.35 -6.73 -3.38
C VAL A 31 0.37 -5.92 -4.21
N GLU A 32 -0.90 -6.28 -4.09
CA GLU A 32 -2.02 -5.53 -4.64
C GLU A 32 -2.38 -4.38 -3.68
N MET A 33 -2.35 -3.16 -4.21
CA MET A 33 -2.74 -1.96 -3.50
C MET A 33 -4.09 -1.51 -4.03
N TYR A 34 -5.15 -1.92 -3.34
CA TYR A 34 -6.51 -1.48 -3.65
C TYR A 34 -6.65 0.02 -3.38
N GLY A 35 -6.89 0.81 -4.43
CA GLY A 35 -6.83 2.26 -4.42
C GLY A 35 -5.42 2.87 -4.59
N GLY A 36 -4.40 2.03 -4.71
CA GLY A 36 -3.06 2.41 -5.09
C GLY A 36 -2.15 2.79 -3.92
N ALA A 37 -0.84 2.73 -4.18
CA ALA A 37 0.19 3.05 -3.19
C ALA A 37 0.11 4.51 -2.71
N VAL A 38 0.53 4.78 -1.48
CA VAL A 38 0.46 6.11 -0.85
C VAL A 38 1.75 6.90 -0.98
N CYS A 39 1.69 8.23 -0.90
CA CYS A 39 2.83 9.10 -1.24
C CYS A 39 3.91 9.25 -0.14
N SER A 40 3.68 8.78 1.09
CA SER A 40 4.63 8.99 2.18
C SER A 40 4.54 7.91 3.25
N LEU A 41 5.62 7.71 4.02
CA LEU A 41 5.62 6.83 5.19
C LEU A 41 4.56 7.22 6.22
N ARG A 42 4.29 8.52 6.39
CA ARG A 42 3.20 8.99 7.26
C ARG A 42 1.85 8.49 6.77
N CYS A 43 1.61 8.56 5.46
CA CYS A 43 0.38 8.06 4.89
C CYS A 43 0.28 6.54 5.05
N ALA A 44 1.36 5.81 4.79
CA ALA A 44 1.38 4.36 4.95
C ALA A 44 1.08 3.94 6.40
N ARG A 45 1.71 4.56 7.38
CA ARG A 45 1.43 4.28 8.81
C ARG A 45 -0.02 4.56 9.17
N LEU A 46 -0.59 5.66 8.69
CA LEU A 46 -1.99 5.98 8.95
C LEU A 46 -2.93 4.99 8.26
N THR A 47 -2.67 4.63 7.00
CA THR A 47 -3.40 3.59 6.28
C THR A 47 -3.36 2.25 7.03
N ALA A 48 -2.19 1.81 7.49
CA ALA A 48 -2.04 0.58 8.29
C ALA A 48 -2.88 0.62 9.59
N ALA A 49 -3.02 1.80 10.19
CA ALA A 49 -3.74 1.99 11.46
C ALA A 49 -5.26 2.10 11.31
N VAL A 50 -5.78 2.53 10.15
CA VAL A 50 -7.21 2.84 9.98
C VAL A 50 -7.93 1.98 8.94
N CYS A 51 -7.22 1.40 7.98
CA CYS A 51 -7.84 0.61 6.92
C CYS A 51 -8.22 -0.78 7.46
N PRO A 52 -9.51 -1.19 7.40
CA PRO A 52 -9.97 -2.49 7.87
C PRO A 52 -9.16 -3.66 7.29
N HIS A 53 -8.79 -3.58 6.01
CA HIS A 53 -7.99 -4.60 5.34
C HIS A 53 -6.70 -4.93 6.11
N TYR A 54 -6.04 -3.91 6.68
CA TYR A 54 -4.80 -4.08 7.44
C TYR A 54 -5.04 -4.26 8.95
N THR A 55 -6.04 -3.57 9.54
CA THR A 55 -6.31 -3.67 10.98
C THR A 55 -6.86 -5.04 11.39
N THR A 56 -7.53 -5.75 10.48
CA THR A 56 -8.05 -7.10 10.72
C THR A 56 -7.17 -8.21 10.14
N ALA A 57 -5.99 -7.88 9.59
CA ALA A 57 -5.10 -8.85 8.93
C ALA A 57 -4.49 -9.89 9.90
N GLY A 58 -4.58 -9.65 11.22
CA GLY A 58 -4.11 -10.58 12.25
C GLY A 58 -2.58 -10.70 12.35
N SER A 59 -1.83 -9.95 11.54
CA SER A 59 -0.37 -9.95 11.51
C SER A 59 0.17 -8.50 11.44
N PRO A 60 1.43 -8.28 11.84
CA PRO A 60 2.08 -6.99 11.63
C PRO A 60 2.11 -6.60 10.16
N ILE A 61 2.05 -5.30 9.89
CA ILE A 61 2.04 -4.76 8.53
C ILE A 61 3.41 -4.17 8.22
N ALA A 62 4.09 -4.77 7.24
CA ALA A 62 5.30 -4.22 6.65
C ALA A 62 4.97 -3.09 5.68
N ILE A 63 5.80 -2.05 5.69
CA ILE A 63 5.74 -0.93 4.76
C ILE A 63 7.04 -0.95 3.96
N TYR A 64 6.92 -0.90 2.64
CA TYR A 64 8.05 -0.84 1.71
C TYR A 64 8.01 0.47 0.94
N ALA A 65 9.18 1.00 0.62
CA ALA A 65 9.33 2.09 -0.34
C ALA A 65 9.73 1.49 -1.68
N VAL A 66 8.94 1.75 -2.72
CA VAL A 66 9.13 1.18 -4.05
C VAL A 66 9.11 2.27 -5.12
N PRO A 67 9.79 2.07 -6.26
CA PRO A 67 9.67 2.97 -7.41
C PRO A 67 8.21 3.05 -7.87
N ARG A 68 7.73 4.27 -8.11
CA ARG A 68 6.42 4.48 -8.74
C ARG A 68 6.48 4.00 -10.19
N HIS A 69 5.43 3.32 -10.61
CA HIS A 69 5.18 3.05 -12.03
C HIS A 69 3.78 3.54 -12.42
N GLU A 70 3.46 3.42 -13.71
CA GLU A 70 2.13 3.73 -14.20
C GLU A 70 1.10 2.77 -13.61
N ARG A 71 -0.09 3.29 -13.28
CA ARG A 71 -1.16 2.45 -12.74
C ARG A 71 -1.56 1.35 -13.70
N VAL A 72 -1.61 0.13 -13.22
CA VAL A 72 -2.06 -1.05 -13.97
C VAL A 72 -3.41 -1.44 -13.39
N ASP A 73 -4.45 -1.39 -14.22
CA ASP A 73 -5.79 -1.78 -13.77
C ASP A 73 -5.76 -3.29 -13.42
N LEU A 74 -6.07 -3.64 -12.17
CA LEU A 74 -6.14 -5.04 -11.74
C LEU A 74 -7.22 -5.77 -12.55
N VAL A 75 -6.84 -6.84 -13.24
CA VAL A 75 -7.76 -7.59 -14.11
C VAL A 75 -8.87 -8.21 -13.27
N GLY A 76 -10.10 -7.73 -13.45
CA GLY A 76 -11.29 -8.28 -12.77
C GLY A 76 -11.80 -7.47 -11.58
N CYS A 77 -11.18 -6.33 -11.25
CA CYS A 77 -11.74 -5.34 -10.35
C CYS A 77 -12.11 -4.08 -11.15
N ASP A 78 -13.40 -3.74 -11.24
CA ASP A 78 -13.91 -2.49 -11.84
C ASP A 78 -13.55 -1.24 -11.00
N LEU A 79 -12.49 -1.33 -10.19
CA LEU A 79 -12.06 -0.26 -9.30
C LEU A 79 -10.96 0.53 -10.01
N ASP A 80 -11.34 1.71 -10.49
CA ASP A 80 -10.38 2.73 -10.89
C ASP A 80 -9.41 2.95 -9.71
N ASN A 81 -8.10 2.86 -9.97
CA ASN A 81 -6.96 3.16 -9.08
C ASN A 81 -6.26 2.02 -8.34
N ASP A 82 -6.48 0.76 -8.71
CA ASP A 82 -5.67 -0.34 -8.16
C ASP A 82 -4.29 -0.43 -8.82
N ASP A 83 -3.30 -0.94 -8.09
CA ASP A 83 -1.90 -1.11 -8.53
C ASP A 83 -1.30 -2.41 -7.97
N GLU A 84 -0.31 -3.00 -8.66
CA GLU A 84 0.51 -4.11 -8.15
C GLU A 84 1.97 -3.69 -7.99
N TYR A 85 2.62 -4.14 -6.92
CA TYR A 85 4.04 -3.88 -6.70
C TYR A 85 4.77 -5.16 -6.31
N ASP A 86 5.90 -5.42 -6.97
CA ASP A 86 6.83 -6.47 -6.59
C ASP A 86 7.70 -5.99 -5.43
N ILE A 87 7.66 -6.72 -4.31
CA ILE A 87 8.49 -6.47 -3.13
C ILE A 87 9.55 -7.56 -2.93
N ASP A 88 9.77 -8.44 -3.91
CA ASP A 88 10.78 -9.50 -3.80
C ASP A 88 12.18 -8.93 -3.54
N GLY A 89 12.87 -9.49 -2.55
CA GLY A 89 14.20 -9.05 -2.14
C GLY A 89 14.29 -7.66 -1.49
N LEU A 90 13.17 -6.99 -1.19
CA LEU A 90 13.15 -5.70 -0.48
C LEU A 90 13.03 -5.87 1.03
N ASP A 91 13.82 -5.10 1.78
CA ASP A 91 13.64 -4.98 3.22
C ASP A 91 12.54 -3.96 3.56
N PRO A 92 11.67 -4.25 4.55
CA PRO A 92 10.68 -3.29 5.00
C PRO A 92 11.36 -2.10 5.68
N ILE A 93 10.95 -0.88 5.29
CA ILE A 93 11.44 0.34 5.92
C ILE A 93 10.80 0.60 7.29
N CYS A 94 9.66 -0.05 7.54
CA CYS A 94 8.91 0.04 8.79
C CYS A 94 7.99 -1.17 8.92
N VAL A 95 7.82 -1.67 10.15
CA VAL A 95 6.80 -2.67 10.48
C VAL A 95 5.89 -2.07 11.54
N VAL A 96 4.57 -2.14 11.32
CA VAL A 96 3.54 -1.60 12.22
C VAL A 96 2.76 -2.77 12.81
N THR A 97 2.81 -2.90 14.14
CA THR A 97 1.95 -3.83 14.85
C THR A 97 0.59 -3.17 15.05
N THR A 98 -0.47 -3.80 14.54
CA THR A 98 -1.83 -3.38 14.89
C THR A 98 -2.03 -3.67 16.37
N ALA A 99 -2.42 -2.65 17.14
CA ALA A 99 -2.82 -2.88 18.52
C ALA A 99 -4.06 -3.78 18.48
N GLN A 100 -3.95 -5.01 18.97
CA GLN A 100 -5.13 -5.83 19.21
C GLN A 100 -6.03 -5.01 20.15
N ALA A 101 -7.25 -4.71 19.71
CA ALA A 101 -8.28 -4.25 20.61
C ALA A 101 -8.45 -5.34 21.67
N LEU A 102 -8.00 -5.04 22.89
CA LEU A 102 -8.23 -5.86 24.08
C LEU A 102 -9.72 -5.92 24.40
#